data_AF-A0A938RQ28-F1
#
_entry.id   AF-A0A938RQ28-F1
#
_cell.length_a   1.000
_cell.length_b   1.000
_cell.length_c   1.000
_cell.angle_alpha   90.00
_cell.angle_beta   90.00
_cell.angle_gamma   90.00
#
_symmetry.space_group_name_H-M   'P 1'
#
loop_
_entity.id
_entity.type
_entity.pdbx_description
1 polymer ?
#
loop_
_entity_poly.entity_id
_entity_poly.type
_entity_poly.pdbx_seq_one_letter_code
_entity_poly.pdbx_strand_id
1 'polypeptide(L)'
;MRIGARAGKTRPACLGSRSVKVLPRTLGLLAIALALGGAARGEDPELDAGLERLLRSAALRGARVGVVVEELESGRRLLAHTPDDALVPASNQKLLIASAALAHWGPAHRFETPVLVSGEIVDGVIDGPLWIVGQGDPSLVSESLWKLAEEVRG
;
A
#
# COMPACT_ATOMS: atom_id res chain seq x y z
N MET A 1 -4.88 -27.88 -9.91
CA MET A 1 -5.40 -27.36 -11.19
C MET A 1 -6.92 -27.25 -11.09
N ARG A 2 -7.48 -26.04 -11.01
CA ARG A 2 -8.93 -25.81 -10.98
C ARG A 2 -9.32 -25.03 -12.23
N ILE A 3 -10.03 -25.69 -13.14
CA ILE A 3 -10.61 -25.06 -14.33
C ILE A 3 -11.93 -24.44 -13.89
N GLY A 4 -11.99 -23.10 -13.83
CA GLY A 4 -13.17 -22.36 -13.43
C GLY A 4 -13.52 -21.30 -14.46
N ALA A 5 -14.51 -21.58 -15.30
CA ALA A 5 -15.16 -20.56 -16.13
C ALA A 5 -16.12 -19.76 -15.24
N ARG A 6 -15.96 -18.43 -15.16
CA ARG A 6 -16.96 -17.56 -14.53
C ARG A 6 -17.37 -16.43 -15.47
N ALA A 7 -18.60 -16.55 -15.97
CA ALA A 7 -19.29 -15.55 -16.76
C ALA A 7 -19.50 -14.25 -15.98
N GLY A 8 -19.31 -13.13 -16.68
CA GLY A 8 -19.55 -11.78 -16.18
C GLY A 8 -21.00 -11.57 -15.77
N LYS A 9 -21.19 -10.88 -14.64
CA LYS A 9 -22.51 -10.41 -14.20
C LYS A 9 -22.48 -8.90 -13.98
N THR A 10 -23.47 -8.28 -14.59
CA THR A 10 -23.74 -6.86 -14.77
C THR A 10 -23.83 -6.06 -13.47
N ARG A 11 -23.39 -4.80 -13.54
CA ARG A 11 -23.65 -3.75 -12.53
C ARG A 11 -25.15 -3.45 -12.46
N PRO A 12 -25.75 -3.29 -11.26
CA PRO A 12 -26.96 -2.51 -11.12
C PRO A 12 -26.66 -1.07 -10.68
N ALA A 13 -27.61 -0.23 -11.07
CA ALA A 13 -27.65 1.22 -11.02
C ALA A 13 -27.62 1.83 -9.61
N CYS A 14 -27.23 3.11 -9.60
CA CYS A 14 -27.39 4.08 -8.53
C CYS A 14 -28.81 4.03 -7.93
N LEU A 15 -28.90 3.91 -6.60
CA LEU A 15 -30.14 4.12 -5.86
C LEU A 15 -29.91 5.12 -4.72
N GLY A 16 -30.65 6.23 -4.80
CA GLY A 16 -31.39 6.78 -3.66
C GLY A 16 -30.62 7.68 -2.70
N SER A 17 -30.63 8.98 -3.01
CA SER A 17 -30.43 10.05 -2.03
C SER A 17 -31.43 9.93 -0.88
N ARG A 18 -30.95 9.65 0.34
CA ARG A 18 -31.76 9.74 1.55
C ARG A 18 -31.54 11.08 2.22
N SER A 19 -32.60 11.88 2.25
CA SER A 19 -32.66 13.18 2.92
C SER A 19 -32.45 13.04 4.43
N VAL A 20 -31.43 13.70 4.96
CA VAL A 20 -31.21 13.85 6.41
C VAL A 20 -32.06 15.01 6.91
N LYS A 21 -33.03 14.73 7.79
CA LYS A 21 -33.83 15.75 8.48
C LYS A 21 -32.99 16.37 9.59
N VAL A 22 -32.73 17.67 9.46
CA VAL A 22 -32.09 18.50 10.49
C VAL A 22 -33.15 18.89 11.53
N LEU A 23 -32.90 18.61 12.80
CA LEU A 23 -33.70 19.15 13.90
C LEU A 23 -32.80 19.97 14.83
N PRO A 24 -33.02 21.30 14.95
CA PRO A 24 -32.25 22.17 15.84
C PRO A 24 -33.00 22.39 17.16
N ARG A 25 -32.25 22.60 18.25
CA ARG A 25 -32.60 23.19 19.58
C ARG A 25 -31.69 22.50 20.61
N THR A 26 -30.88 23.12 21.46
CA THR A 26 -30.80 24.50 21.98
C THR A 26 -29.46 24.65 22.70
N LEU A 27 -28.95 25.89 22.74
CA LEU A 27 -27.76 26.34 23.48
C LEU A 27 -27.78 25.97 24.98
N GLY A 28 -26.64 25.50 25.48
CA GLY A 28 -26.23 25.59 26.88
C GLY A 28 -24.76 26.01 26.92
N LEU A 29 -24.49 27.23 27.41
CA LEU A 29 -23.19 27.88 27.49
C LEU A 29 -22.28 27.27 28.57
N LEU A 30 -20.97 27.39 28.34
CA LEU A 30 -19.89 27.63 29.31
C LEU A 30 -19.20 26.43 29.99
N ALA A 31 -18.07 26.02 29.42
CA ALA A 31 -16.82 25.81 30.16
C ALA A 31 -15.63 26.00 29.20
N ILE A 32 -15.04 27.19 29.24
CA ILE A 32 -13.65 27.40 28.85
C ILE A 32 -12.81 26.61 29.84
N ALA A 33 -12.35 25.44 29.42
CA ALA A 33 -11.16 24.77 29.93
C ALA A 33 -10.14 24.74 28.79
N LEU A 34 -9.76 25.93 28.34
CA LEU A 34 -8.50 26.13 27.64
C LEU A 34 -7.41 26.20 28.72
N ALA A 35 -6.97 25.03 29.19
CA ALA A 35 -5.71 24.89 29.92
C ALA A 35 -5.28 23.41 29.95
N LEU A 36 -4.20 23.13 29.22
CA LEU A 36 -3.20 22.11 29.57
C LEU A 36 -3.59 20.64 29.39
N GLY A 37 -4.34 20.36 28.32
CA GLY A 37 -4.18 19.11 27.58
C GLY A 37 -3.24 19.30 26.40
N GLY A 38 -2.17 20.11 26.55
CA GLY A 38 -1.02 19.90 25.70
C GLY A 38 -0.61 18.47 25.95
N ALA A 39 -0.93 17.55 25.03
CA ALA A 39 -0.11 16.36 24.88
C ALA A 39 1.29 16.92 24.96
N ALA A 40 2.00 16.60 26.05
CA ALA A 40 3.38 16.99 26.17
C ALA A 40 3.98 16.55 24.85
N ARG A 41 4.30 17.53 23.99
CA ARG A 41 5.13 17.31 22.83
C ARG A 41 6.43 16.94 23.51
N GLY A 42 6.57 15.65 23.76
CA GLY A 42 7.69 15.07 24.49
C GLY A 42 8.85 15.03 23.52
N GLU A 43 9.19 16.19 22.97
CA GLU A 43 10.40 16.42 22.19
C GLU A 43 11.54 16.11 23.16
N ASP A 44 12.30 15.07 22.82
CA ASP A 44 13.42 14.59 23.59
C ASP A 44 14.60 15.55 23.34
N PRO A 45 15.02 16.33 24.36
CA PRO A 45 16.04 17.36 24.17
C PRO A 45 17.39 16.80 23.71
N GLU A 46 17.67 15.54 24.03
CA GLU A 46 18.91 14.87 23.59
C GLU A 46 18.83 14.53 22.11
N LEU A 47 17.67 14.04 21.62
CA LEU A 47 17.43 13.80 20.20
C LEU A 47 17.47 15.10 19.39
N ASP A 48 16.85 16.17 19.90
CA ASP A 48 16.88 17.49 19.26
C ASP A 48 18.31 18.01 19.12
N ALA A 49 19.08 18.00 20.21
CA ALA A 49 20.48 18.43 20.20
C ALA A 49 21.33 17.56 19.24
N GLY A 50 21.05 16.27 19.17
CA GLY A 50 21.66 15.33 18.23
C GLY A 50 21.37 15.70 16.78
N LEU A 51 20.10 15.93 16.43
CA LEU A 51 19.67 16.34 15.10
C LEU A 51 20.27 17.68 14.70
N GLU A 52 20.23 18.67 15.59
CA GLU A 52 20.80 20.00 15.37
C GLU A 52 22.29 19.95 15.00
N ARG A 53 23.05 19.08 15.68
CA ARG A 53 24.46 18.85 15.33
C ARG A 53 24.64 18.23 13.95
N LEU A 54 23.75 17.32 13.54
CA LEU A 54 23.80 16.70 12.20
C LEU A 54 23.42 17.71 11.10
N LEU A 55 22.40 18.52 11.32
CA LEU A 55 21.94 19.54 10.35
C LEU A 55 23.02 20.58 10.05
N ARG A 56 23.90 20.89 11.02
CA ARG A 56 25.06 21.78 10.82
C ARG A 56 26.24 21.12 10.09
N SER A 57 26.18 19.82 9.82
CA SER A 57 27.28 19.11 9.16
C SER A 57 27.46 19.56 7.72
N ALA A 58 28.70 19.42 7.23
CA ALA A 58 29.06 19.74 5.86
C ALA A 58 28.22 18.99 4.80
N ALA A 59 27.79 17.76 5.13
CA ALA A 59 27.05 16.88 4.24
C ALA A 59 25.60 17.32 3.99
N LEU A 60 25.01 18.06 4.94
CA LEU A 60 23.61 18.51 4.86
C LEU A 60 23.47 19.99 4.51
N ARG A 61 24.57 20.68 4.16
CA ARG A 61 24.53 22.09 3.78
C ARG A 61 23.63 22.30 2.55
N GLY A 62 22.59 23.11 2.72
CA GLY A 62 21.61 23.42 1.67
C GLY A 62 20.59 22.32 1.42
N ALA A 63 20.63 21.22 2.17
CA ALA A 63 19.63 20.16 2.06
C ALA A 63 18.32 20.57 2.77
N ARG A 64 17.20 20.09 2.23
CA ARG A 64 15.92 20.05 2.96
C ARG A 64 15.80 18.70 3.63
N VAL A 65 15.61 18.69 4.94
CA VAL A 65 15.60 17.48 5.75
C VAL A 65 14.31 17.47 6.54
N GLY A 66 13.55 16.38 6.48
CA GLY A 66 12.38 16.15 7.33
C GLY A 66 12.62 14.95 8.22
N VAL A 67 12.35 15.08 9.52
CA VAL A 67 12.55 14.00 10.50
C VAL A 67 11.35 13.94 11.42
N VAL A 68 10.82 12.73 11.64
CA VAL A 68 9.84 12.44 12.68
C VAL A 68 10.24 11.15 13.37
N VAL A 69 10.23 11.16 14.70
CA VAL A 69 10.44 9.97 15.54
C VAL A 69 9.27 9.84 16.50
N GLU A 70 8.65 8.67 16.52
CA GLU A 70 7.47 8.38 17.33
C GLU A 70 7.65 7.04 18.06
N GLU A 71 7.21 7.00 19.31
CA GLU A 71 7.11 5.79 20.12
C GLU A 71 5.90 4.96 19.65
N LEU A 72 6.13 3.71 19.23
CA LEU A 72 5.09 2.91 18.57
C LEU A 72 3.91 2.54 19.49
N GLU A 73 4.17 2.25 20.76
CA GLU A 73 3.12 1.80 21.70
C GLU A 73 2.22 2.95 22.16
N SER A 74 2.82 4.10 22.49
CA SER A 74 2.10 5.25 23.05
C SER A 74 1.66 6.26 21.99
N GLY A 75 2.24 6.21 20.79
CA GLY A 75 2.08 7.26 19.76
C GLY A 75 2.77 8.58 20.13
N ARG A 76 3.57 8.61 21.20
CA ARG A 76 4.25 9.82 21.64
C ARG A 76 5.34 10.21 20.65
N ARG A 77 5.24 11.42 20.13
CA ARG A 77 6.27 12.01 19.27
C ARG A 77 7.46 12.46 20.10
N LEU A 78 8.64 11.93 19.74
CA LEU A 78 9.92 12.17 20.40
C LEU A 78 10.77 13.24 19.69
N LEU A 79 10.56 13.41 18.37
CA LEU A 79 11.29 14.38 17.55
C LEU A 79 10.42 14.74 16.34
N ALA A 80 10.37 16.02 15.98
CA ALA A 80 9.85 16.46 14.69
C ALA A 80 10.60 17.69 14.16
N HIS A 81 11.13 17.57 12.95
CA HIS A 81 11.78 18.63 12.21
C HIS A 81 11.16 18.71 10.82
N THR A 82 10.55 19.86 10.51
CA THR A 82 9.77 20.13 9.28
C THR A 82 8.93 18.93 8.81
N PRO A 83 8.04 18.39 9.67
CA PRO A 83 7.36 17.12 9.43
C PRO A 83 6.40 17.14 8.24
N ASP A 84 5.90 18.31 7.85
CA ASP A 84 4.90 18.50 6.80
C ASP A 84 5.50 18.93 5.45
N ASP A 85 6.83 19.02 5.36
CA ASP A 85 7.51 19.37 4.12
C ASP A 85 7.37 18.27 3.07
N ALA A 86 6.92 18.65 1.87
CA ALA A 86 6.94 17.76 0.72
C ALA A 86 8.38 17.54 0.24
N LEU A 87 8.87 16.30 0.37
CA LEU A 87 10.21 15.86 -0.05
C LEU A 87 10.10 14.74 -1.08
N VAL A 88 11.16 14.49 -1.85
CA VAL A 88 11.27 13.33 -2.74
C VAL A 88 11.60 12.10 -1.88
N PRO A 89 10.69 11.12 -1.73
CA PRO A 89 10.89 10.00 -0.80
C PRO A 89 11.87 8.94 -1.33
N ALA A 90 12.24 9.01 -2.62
CA ALA A 90 12.99 7.96 -3.31
C ALA A 90 12.36 6.58 -3.06
N SER A 91 13.16 5.57 -2.71
CA SER A 91 12.66 4.22 -2.46
C SER A 91 11.77 4.10 -1.21
N ASN A 92 11.67 5.11 -0.34
CA ASN A 92 10.71 5.08 0.78
C ASN A 92 9.26 5.08 0.28
N GLN A 93 9.00 5.51 -0.97
CA GLN A 93 7.70 5.37 -1.63
C GLN A 93 7.19 3.93 -1.63
N LYS A 94 8.10 2.94 -1.63
CA LYS A 94 7.74 1.52 -1.61
C LYS A 94 6.96 1.12 -0.36
N LEU A 95 7.12 1.83 0.77
CA LEU A 95 6.33 1.56 1.98
C LEU A 95 4.82 1.78 1.74
N LEU A 96 4.47 2.86 1.06
CA LEU A 96 3.08 3.17 0.69
C LEU A 96 2.53 2.13 -0.29
N ILE A 97 3.30 1.78 -1.32
CA ILE A 97 2.90 0.80 -2.33
C ILE A 97 2.73 -0.59 -1.72
N ALA A 98 3.67 -1.02 -0.87
CA ALA A 98 3.60 -2.31 -0.19
C ALA A 98 2.40 -2.39 0.77
N SER A 99 2.14 -1.32 1.53
CA SER A 99 0.96 -1.23 2.39
C SER A 99 -0.33 -1.33 1.59
N ALA A 100 -0.44 -0.59 0.48
CA ALA A 100 -1.60 -0.65 -0.41
C ALA A 100 -1.78 -2.04 -1.05
N ALA A 101 -0.70 -2.67 -1.48
CA ALA A 101 -0.73 -4.02 -2.05
C ALA A 101 -1.21 -5.06 -1.02
N LEU A 102 -0.70 -4.99 0.22
CA LEU A 102 -1.15 -5.85 1.32
C LEU A 102 -2.61 -5.61 1.70
N ALA A 103 -3.07 -4.36 1.72
CA ALA A 103 -4.46 -4.03 2.00
C ALA A 103 -5.41 -4.48 0.88
N HIS A 104 -4.97 -4.42 -0.38
CA HIS A 104 -5.78 -4.79 -1.53
C HIS A 104 -5.85 -6.31 -1.76
N TRP A 105 -4.71 -7.00 -1.73
CA TRP A 105 -4.61 -8.41 -2.09
C TRP A 105 -4.49 -9.36 -0.88
N GLY A 106 -4.06 -8.85 0.27
CA GLY A 106 -3.71 -9.66 1.42
C GLY A 106 -2.34 -10.35 1.30
N PRO A 107 -1.77 -10.81 2.42
CA PRO A 107 -0.42 -11.41 2.45
C PRO A 107 -0.33 -12.78 1.77
N ALA A 108 -1.47 -13.45 1.57
CA ALA A 108 -1.54 -14.78 0.97
C ALA A 108 -1.75 -14.76 -0.55
N HIS A 109 -1.84 -13.59 -1.18
CA HIS A 109 -2.07 -13.49 -2.62
C HIS A 109 -0.96 -14.18 -3.41
N ARG A 110 -1.36 -14.80 -4.52
CA ARG A 110 -0.48 -15.42 -5.50
C ARG A 110 -0.95 -14.97 -6.87
N PHE A 111 0.00 -14.52 -7.68
CA PHE A 111 -0.23 -14.29 -9.10
C PHE A 111 -0.24 -15.63 -9.82
N GLU A 112 -1.04 -15.73 -10.88
CA GLU A 112 -1.11 -16.93 -11.72
C GLU A 112 -0.60 -16.61 -13.13
N THR A 113 0.05 -17.59 -13.76
CA THR A 113 0.48 -17.52 -15.16
C THR A 113 -0.07 -18.74 -15.90
N PRO A 114 -1.36 -18.75 -16.27
CA PRO A 114 -1.96 -19.94 -16.90
C PRO A 114 -1.49 -20.13 -18.34
N VAL A 115 -1.38 -21.40 -18.73
CA VAL A 115 -1.25 -21.83 -20.11
C VAL A 115 -2.62 -22.22 -20.64
N LEU A 116 -3.01 -21.64 -21.77
CA LEU A 116 -4.28 -21.92 -22.46
C LEU A 116 -4.00 -22.55 -23.81
N VAL A 117 -4.84 -23.48 -24.23
CA VAL A 117 -4.80 -24.10 -25.56
C VAL A 117 -6.16 -23.97 -26.22
N SER A 118 -6.18 -23.87 -27.55
CA SER A 118 -7.38 -24.03 -28.35
C SER A 118 -7.20 -25.20 -29.30
N GLY A 119 -8.27 -25.96 -29.52
CA GLY A 119 -8.24 -27.22 -30.28
C GLY A 119 -8.14 -28.45 -29.38
N GLU A 120 -8.36 -29.61 -29.97
CA GLU A 120 -8.16 -30.90 -29.30
C GLU A 120 -6.68 -31.28 -29.29
N ILE A 121 -6.29 -32.06 -28.30
CA ILE A 121 -4.96 -32.68 -28.23
C ILE A 121 -5.09 -34.09 -28.79
N VAL A 122 -4.55 -34.33 -29.98
CA VAL A 122 -4.60 -35.63 -30.67
C VAL A 122 -3.17 -36.14 -30.81
N ASP A 123 -2.89 -37.31 -30.23
CA ASP A 123 -1.55 -37.95 -30.24
C ASP A 123 -0.41 -37.02 -29.79
N GLY A 124 -0.68 -36.15 -28.80
CA GLY A 124 0.29 -35.19 -28.26
C GLY A 124 0.51 -33.93 -29.11
N VAL A 125 -0.27 -33.75 -30.19
CA VAL A 125 -0.27 -32.54 -31.02
C VAL A 125 -1.49 -31.69 -30.69
N ILE A 126 -1.27 -30.41 -30.42
CA ILE A 126 -2.33 -29.41 -30.28
C ILE A 126 -2.66 -28.88 -31.68
N ASP A 127 -3.88 -29.11 -32.17
CA ASP A 127 -4.35 -28.51 -33.42
C ASP A 127 -4.89 -27.10 -33.14
N GLY A 128 -3.96 -26.18 -32.90
CA GLY A 128 -4.27 -24.79 -32.61
C GLY A 128 -3.19 -24.05 -31.81
N PRO A 129 -3.45 -22.79 -31.48
CA PRO A 129 -2.54 -21.97 -30.69
C PRO A 129 -2.47 -22.40 -29.22
N LEU A 130 -1.28 -22.17 -28.65
CA LEU A 130 -1.01 -22.20 -27.22
C LEU A 130 -0.66 -20.78 -26.74
N TRP A 131 -1.22 -20.36 -25.62
CA TRP A 131 -0.98 -19.05 -25.01
C TRP A 131 -0.45 -19.17 -23.59
N ILE A 132 0.51 -18.33 -23.25
CA ILE A 132 0.93 -18.07 -21.88
C ILE A 132 0.33 -16.73 -21.47
N VAL A 133 -0.54 -16.71 -20.46
CA VAL A 133 -1.24 -15.50 -20.03
C VAL A 133 -0.60 -14.93 -18.78
N GLY A 134 0.13 -13.82 -18.91
CA GLY A 134 0.71 -13.13 -17.76
C GLY A 134 -0.37 -12.36 -16.98
N GLN A 135 -0.56 -12.69 -15.70
CA GLN A 135 -1.44 -11.94 -14.79
C GLN A 135 -0.68 -11.10 -13.74
N GLY A 136 0.59 -10.78 -14.02
CA GLY A 136 1.38 -9.86 -13.21
C GLY A 136 2.28 -10.51 -12.16
N ASP A 137 2.63 -11.79 -12.31
CA ASP A 137 3.63 -12.45 -11.46
C ASP A 137 5.01 -11.78 -11.62
N PRO A 138 5.50 -11.02 -10.62
CA PRO A 138 6.78 -10.34 -10.72
C PRO A 138 7.98 -11.30 -10.53
N SER A 139 7.71 -12.57 -10.20
CA SER A 139 8.70 -13.62 -9.98
C SER A 139 8.85 -14.60 -11.15
N LEU A 140 8.17 -14.35 -12.28
CA LEU A 140 8.28 -15.17 -13.48
C LEU A 140 9.69 -15.06 -14.08
N VAL A 141 10.47 -16.13 -13.99
CA VAL A 141 11.85 -16.24 -14.49
C VAL A 141 11.98 -17.40 -15.48
N SER A 142 13.14 -17.53 -16.13
CA SER A 142 13.42 -18.58 -17.11
C SER A 142 13.20 -20.00 -16.56
N GLU A 143 13.56 -20.24 -15.30
CA GLU A 143 13.34 -21.51 -14.61
C GLU A 143 11.85 -21.80 -14.40
N SER A 144 11.03 -20.77 -14.14
CA SER A 144 9.57 -20.90 -14.06
C SER A 144 8.99 -21.26 -15.43
N LEU A 145 9.48 -20.65 -16.51
CA LEU A 145 9.07 -20.98 -17.88
C LEU A 145 9.47 -22.41 -18.27
N TRP A 146 10.65 -22.87 -17.87
CA TRP A 146 11.07 -24.25 -18.09
C TRP A 146 10.15 -25.24 -17.37
N LYS A 147 9.78 -24.96 -16.12
CA LYS A 147 8.80 -25.77 -15.38
C LYS A 147 7.45 -25.81 -16.08
N LEU A 148 6.93 -24.67 -16.55
CA LEU A 148 5.70 -24.63 -17.35
C LEU A 148 5.81 -25.52 -18.60
N ALA A 149 6.95 -25.50 -19.29
CA ALA A 149 7.15 -26.32 -20.49
C ALA A 149 7.15 -27.83 -20.18
N GLU A 150 7.80 -28.25 -19.08
CA GLU A 150 7.75 -29.64 -18.62
C GLU A 150 6.32 -30.04 -18.18
N GLU A 151 5.58 -29.16 -17.50
CA GLU A 151 4.17 -29.41 -17.15
C GLU A 151 3.27 -29.57 -18.38
N VAL A 152 3.54 -28.83 -19.47
CA VAL A 152 2.82 -28.96 -20.74
C VAL A 152 3.22 -30.24 -21.47
N ARG A 153 4.48 -30.69 -21.36
CA ARG A 153 4.96 -31.93 -21.98
C ARG A 153 4.31 -33.17 -21.37
N GLY A 154 4.00 -33.15 -20.07
CA GLY A 154 3.43 -34.27 -19.31
C GLY A 154 4.47 -35.11 -18.58
#